data_AF-A0A7S3B177-F1
#
_entry.id   AF-A0A7S3B177-F1
#
_cell.length_a   1.000
_cell.length_b   1.000
_cell.length_c   1.000
_cell.angle_alpha   90.00
_cell.angle_beta   90.00
_cell.angle_gamma   90.00
#
_symmetry.space_group_name_H-M   'P 1'
#
loop_
_entity.id
_entity.type
_entity.pdbx_description
1 polymer ?
#
loop_
_entity_poly.entity_id
_entity_poly.type
_entity_poly.pdbx_seq_one_letter_code
_entity_poly.pdbx_strand_id
1 'polypeptide(L)'
;MHRAVHLLKLLGAPLTEDMSGDELGPGFLMEIMEVREELEEVKEDQTRLSQLRLKNQQQVGALYVELTDAFRSAQLERARALTARLQYLQRIEDEIHTRSGPA
;
A
#
# COMPACT_ATOMS: atom_id res chain seq x y z
N MET A 1 -3.61 -4.95 -8.46
CA MET A 1 -4.01 -3.55 -8.23
C MET A 1 -4.99 -3.00 -9.28
N HIS A 2 -4.71 -3.07 -10.59
CA HIS A 2 -5.60 -2.53 -11.65
C HIS A 2 -7.09 -2.90 -11.55
N ARG A 3 -7.41 -4.12 -11.11
CA ARG A 3 -8.81 -4.56 -10.94
C ARG A 3 -9.58 -3.77 -9.88
N ALA A 4 -8.95 -3.45 -8.74
CA ALA A 4 -9.59 -2.71 -7.66
C ALA A 4 -9.88 -1.25 -8.06
N VAL A 5 -8.90 -0.59 -8.68
CA VAL A 5 -9.05 0.78 -9.22
C VAL A 5 -10.15 0.83 -10.28
N HIS A 6 -10.17 -0.16 -11.18
CA HIS A 6 -11.20 -0.25 -12.21
C HIS A 6 -12.60 -0.43 -11.61
N LEU A 7 -12.73 -1.31 -10.60
CA LEU A 7 -14.01 -1.55 -9.93
C LEU A 7 -14.51 -0.29 -9.19
N LEU A 8 -13.62 0.42 -8.49
CA LEU A 8 -13.91 1.70 -7.84
C LEU A 8 -14.42 2.76 -8.83
N LYS A 9 -13.81 2.85 -10.01
CA LYS A 9 -14.25 3.75 -11.08
C LYS A 9 -15.65 3.40 -11.60
N LEU A 10 -15.95 2.11 -11.78
CA LEU A 10 -17.28 1.65 -12.19
C LEU A 10 -18.36 1.92 -11.14
N LEU A 11 -17.98 1.91 -9.86
CA LEU A 11 -18.89 2.14 -8.72
C LEU A 11 -19.02 3.62 -8.32
N GLY A 12 -18.45 4.54 -9.09
CA GLY A 12 -18.58 5.98 -8.87
C GLY A 12 -17.69 6.54 -7.75
N ALA A 13 -16.74 5.76 -7.24
CA ALA A 13 -15.77 6.18 -6.21
C ALA A 13 -14.33 6.05 -6.74
N PRO A 14 -13.96 6.77 -7.83
CA PRO A 14 -12.65 6.62 -8.44
C PRO A 14 -11.54 6.97 -7.45
N LEU A 15 -10.44 6.21 -7.51
CA LEU A 15 -9.22 6.56 -6.81
C LEU A 15 -8.55 7.71 -7.57
N THR A 16 -8.45 8.88 -6.95
CA THR A 16 -7.63 9.98 -7.45
C THR A 16 -6.16 9.71 -7.12
N GLU A 17 -5.23 10.05 -8.01
CA GLU A 17 -3.80 9.83 -7.77
C GLU A 17 -3.26 10.67 -6.60
N ASP A 18 -3.94 11.78 -6.30
CA ASP A 18 -3.65 12.73 -5.23
C ASP A 18 -4.56 12.53 -4.00
N MET A 19 -4.69 11.29 -3.52
CA MET A 19 -5.35 11.07 -2.23
C MET A 19 -4.61 11.90 -1.16
N SER A 20 -5.28 12.94 -0.68
CA SER A 20 -4.70 13.87 0.29
C SER A 20 -4.49 13.12 1.61
N GLY A 21 -3.46 13.45 2.38
CA GLY A 21 -3.19 12.77 3.67
C GLY A 21 -4.40 12.73 4.61
N ASP A 22 -5.30 13.71 4.49
CA ASP A 22 -6.57 13.77 5.23
C ASP A 22 -7.55 12.62 4.89
N GLU A 23 -7.54 12.12 3.65
CA GLU A 23 -8.42 11.02 3.22
C GLU A 23 -7.89 9.64 3.63
N LEU A 24 -6.59 9.57 3.89
CA LEU A 24 -5.87 8.37 4.30
C LEU A 24 -6.01 8.09 5.79
N GLY A 25 -6.26 9.13 6.57
CA GLY A 25 -6.43 9.09 8.01
C GLY A 25 -5.09 9.00 8.77
N PRO A 26 -5.06 9.50 10.02
CA PRO A 26 -3.82 9.66 10.78
C PRO A 26 -3.09 8.35 11.04
N GLY A 27 -3.82 7.25 11.27
CA GLY A 27 -3.22 5.94 11.50
C GLY A 27 -2.43 5.43 10.29
N PHE A 28 -2.91 5.68 9.07
CA PHE A 28 -2.19 5.25 7.88
C PHE A 28 -1.00 6.16 7.56
N LEU A 29 -1.13 7.46 7.82
CA LEU A 29 0.00 8.39 7.68
C LEU A 29 1.16 8.02 8.61
N MET A 30 0.87 7.62 9.84
CA MET A 30 1.89 7.13 10.78
C MET A 30 2.58 5.88 10.24
N GLU A 31 1.80 4.91 9.75
CA GLU A 31 2.32 3.67 9.18
C GLU A 31 3.21 3.92 7.94
N ILE A 32 2.81 4.86 7.06
CA ILE A 32 3.63 5.35 5.94
C ILE A 32 4.96 5.91 6.46
N MET A 33 4.92 6.78 7.46
CA MET A 33 6.12 7.43 8.00
C MET A 33 7.08 6.41 8.59
N GLU A 34 6.59 5.46 9.40
CA GLU A 34 7.40 4.39 9.98
C GLU A 34 8.08 3.54 8.90
N VAL A 35 7.35 3.14 7.86
CA VAL A 35 7.91 2.36 6.75
C VAL A 35 8.96 3.16 5.98
N ARG A 36 8.76 4.48 5.80
CA ARG A 36 9.76 5.35 5.16
C ARG A 36 11.02 5.50 6.00
N GLU A 37 10.89 5.69 7.31
CA GLU A 37 12.03 5.76 8.22
C GLU A 37 12.82 4.44 8.20
N GLU A 38 12.12 3.31 8.30
CA GLU A 38 12.74 1.98 8.21
C GLU A 38 13.50 1.82 6.88
N LEU A 39 12.92 2.24 5.75
CA LEU A 39 13.55 2.18 4.44
C LEU A 39 14.83 3.04 4.35
N GLU A 40 14.82 4.25 4.91
CA GLU A 40 15.99 5.14 4.98
C GLU A 40 17.11 4.56 5.87
N GLU A 41 16.76 3.92 6.97
CA GLU A 41 17.74 3.30 7.87
C GLU A 41 18.41 2.05 7.29
N VAL A 42 17.64 1.25 6.54
CA VAL A 42 18.07 -0.05 6.00
C VAL A 42 19.19 0.11 4.97
N LYS A 43 19.29 1.26 4.27
CA LYS A 43 20.29 1.54 3.23
C LYS A 43 20.49 0.35 2.27
N GLU A 44 21.72 -0.12 2.06
CA GLU A 44 22.08 -1.25 1.18
C GLU A 44 22.18 -2.59 1.93
N ASP A 45 21.75 -2.68 3.19
CA ASP A 45 21.75 -3.92 3.96
C ASP A 45 20.73 -4.92 3.39
N GLN A 46 21.22 -5.88 2.63
CA GLN A 46 20.40 -6.88 1.95
C GLN A 46 19.56 -7.75 2.90
N THR A 47 20.05 -8.00 4.12
CA THR A 47 19.30 -8.81 5.10
C THR A 47 18.11 -8.02 5.61
N ARG A 48 18.33 -6.76 5.97
CA ARG A 48 17.27 -5.87 6.43
C ARG A 48 16.30 -5.51 5.31
N LEU A 49 16.76 -5.29 4.08
CA LEU A 49 15.90 -5.10 2.89
C LEU A 49 14.99 -6.31 2.67
N SER A 50 15.52 -7.53 2.82
CA SER A 50 14.74 -8.76 2.67
C SER A 50 13.66 -8.89 3.76
N GLN A 51 13.96 -8.50 4.99
CA GLN A 51 12.98 -8.47 6.09
C GLN A 51 11.89 -7.43 5.85
N LEU A 52 12.27 -6.22 5.43
CA LEU A 52 11.32 -5.16 5.08
C LEU A 52 10.41 -5.58 3.93
N ARG A 53 10.96 -6.24 2.91
CA ARG A 53 10.18 -6.81 1.80
C ARG A 53 9.17 -7.84 2.28
N LEU A 54 9.57 -8.75 3.17
CA LEU A 54 8.68 -9.76 3.73
C LEU A 54 7.51 -9.11 4.49
N LYS A 55 7.81 -8.09 5.32
CA LYS A 55 6.80 -7.31 6.04
C LYS A 55 5.82 -6.62 5.09
N ASN A 56 6.34 -5.98 4.04
CA ASN A 56 5.53 -5.34 3.00
C ASN A 56 4.58 -6.33 2.30
N GLN A 57 5.09 -7.51 1.92
CA GLN A 57 4.28 -8.57 1.29
C GLN A 57 3.18 -9.12 2.20
N GLN A 58 3.46 -9.26 3.51
CA GLN A 58 2.46 -9.66 4.49
C GLN A 58 1.34 -8.62 4.62
N GLN A 59 1.68 -7.33 4.68
CA GLN A 59 0.70 -6.24 4.69
C GLN A 59 -0.14 -6.21 3.42
N VAL A 60 0.47 -6.37 2.25
CA VAL A 60 -0.24 -6.48 0.97
C VAL A 60 -1.25 -7.64 1.00
N GLY A 61 -0.84 -8.81 1.51
CA GLY A 61 -1.71 -9.96 1.69
C GLY A 61 -2.92 -9.67 2.57
N ALA A 62 -2.71 -9.02 3.73
CA ALA A 62 -3.79 -8.61 4.63
C ALA A 62 -4.75 -7.62 3.97
N LEU A 63 -4.23 -6.60 3.26
CA LEU A 63 -5.05 -5.63 2.55
C LEU A 63 -5.92 -6.28 1.46
N TYR A 64 -5.45 -7.32 0.78
CA TYR A 64 -6.28 -8.01 -0.21
C TYR A 64 -7.50 -8.70 0.42
N VAL A 65 -7.35 -9.26 1.62
CA VAL A 65 -8.47 -9.84 2.37
C VAL A 65 -9.46 -8.75 2.75
N GLU A 66 -8.99 -7.67 3.36
CA GLU A 66 -9.86 -6.54 3.76
C GLU A 66 -10.56 -5.88 2.56
N LEU A 67 -9.85 -5.74 1.44
CA LEU A 67 -10.38 -5.12 0.24
C LEU A 67 -11.49 -5.99 -0.37
N THR A 68 -11.31 -7.32 -0.33
CA THR A 68 -12.34 -8.27 -0.77
C THR A 68 -13.59 -8.13 0.09
N ASP A 69 -13.44 -8.03 1.41
CA ASP A 69 -14.56 -7.87 2.33
C ASP A 69 -15.26 -6.51 2.18
N ALA A 70 -14.49 -5.44 1.95
CA ALA A 70 -15.02 -4.11 1.70
C ALA A 70 -15.88 -4.07 0.42
N PHE A 71 -15.41 -4.67 -0.68
CA PHE A 71 -16.19 -4.78 -1.91
C PHE A 71 -17.44 -5.65 -1.73
N ARG A 72 -17.34 -6.78 -1.04
CA ARG A 72 -18.50 -7.66 -0.75
C ARG A 72 -19.57 -6.95 0.08
N SER A 73 -19.15 -6.09 0.99
CA SER A 73 -20.03 -5.36 1.89
C SER A 73 -20.46 -3.99 1.34
N ALA A 74 -20.17 -3.69 0.08
CA ALA A 74 -20.43 -2.39 -0.57
C ALA A 74 -19.87 -1.17 0.19
N GLN A 75 -18.80 -1.36 0.98
CA GLN A 75 -18.12 -0.29 1.73
C GLN A 75 -17.13 0.44 0.82
N LEU A 76 -17.64 1.27 -0.10
CA LEU A 76 -16.84 1.88 -1.16
C LEU A 76 -15.75 2.82 -0.64
N GLU A 77 -16.03 3.65 0.37
CA GLU A 77 -15.02 4.52 0.98
C GLU A 77 -13.89 3.72 1.64
N ARG A 78 -14.24 2.61 2.30
CA ARG A 78 -13.23 1.71 2.87
C ARG A 78 -12.41 1.05 1.76
N ALA A 79 -13.05 0.58 0.69
CA ALA A 79 -12.35 0.00 -0.46
C ALA A 79 -11.43 1.03 -1.14
N ARG A 80 -11.84 2.29 -1.23
CA ARG A 80 -11.03 3.41 -1.74
C ARG A 80 -9.78 3.61 -0.87
N ALA A 81 -9.95 3.74 0.45
CA ALA A 81 -8.85 3.87 1.39
C ALA A 81 -7.88 2.68 1.30
N LEU A 82 -8.38 1.44 1.38
CA LEU A 82 -7.57 0.22 1.27
C LEU A 82 -6.81 0.14 -0.07
N THR A 83 -7.42 0.60 -1.17
CA THR A 83 -6.74 0.63 -2.47
C THR A 83 -5.63 1.67 -2.50
N ALA A 84 -5.81 2.83 -1.87
CA ALA A 84 -4.74 3.82 -1.71
C ALA A 84 -3.58 3.26 -0.89
N ARG A 85 -3.87 2.51 0.18
CA ARG A 85 -2.85 1.83 0.98
C ARG A 85 -2.05 0.82 0.16
N LEU A 86 -2.76 0.00 -0.61
CA LEU A 86 -2.14 -0.98 -1.50
C LEU A 86 -1.20 -0.31 -2.51
N GLN A 87 -1.61 0.84 -3.07
CA GLN A 87 -0.83 1.60 -4.04
C GLN A 87 0.47 2.14 -3.41
N TYR A 88 0.41 2.56 -2.14
CA TYR A 88 1.60 2.97 -1.39
C TYR A 88 2.56 1.80 -1.14
N LEU A 89 2.07 0.66 -0.66
CA LEU A 89 2.92 -0.53 -0.41
C LEU A 89 3.56 -1.07 -1.69
N GLN A 90 2.91 -0.91 -2.85
CA GLN A 90 3.53 -1.22 -4.14
C GLN A 90 4.71 -0.30 -4.45
N ARG A 91 4.60 1.02 -4.19
CA ARG A 91 5.72 1.95 -4.35
C ARG A 91 6.89 1.59 -3.43
N ILE A 92 6.61 1.14 -2.21
CA ILE A 92 7.63 0.64 -1.28
C ILE A 92 8.30 -0.63 -1.83
N GLU A 93 7.54 -1.60 -2.37
CA GLU A 93 8.12 -2.80 -3.00
C GLU A 93 9.06 -2.43 -4.16
N ASP A 94 8.64 -1.49 -5.02
CA ASP A 94 9.43 -1.01 -6.16
C ASP A 94 10.72 -0.31 -5.69
N GLU A 95 10.64 0.47 -4.62
CA GLU A 95 11.79 1.16 -4.02
C GLU A 95 12.76 0.16 -3.37
N ILE A 96 12.26 -0.83 -2.62
CA ILE A 96 13.06 -1.93 -2.08
C ILE A 96 13.76 -2.69 -3.21
N HIS A 97 13.04 -3.02 -4.29
CA HIS A 97 13.60 -3.73 -5.44
C HIS A 97 14.73 -2.95 -6.09
N THR A 98 14.54 -1.63 -6.25
CA THR A 98 15.57 -0.73 -6.79
C THR A 98 16.82 -0.70 -5.91
N ARG A 99 16.65 -0.69 -4.58
CA ARG A 99 17.76 -0.69 -3.60
C ARG A 99 18.45 -2.05 -3.47
N SER A 100 17.75 -3.17 -3.70
CA SER A 100 18.33 -4.52 -3.67
C SER A 100 19.21 -4.85 -4.90
N GLY A 101 19.22 -3.98 -5.92
CA GLY A 101 19.91 -4.23 -7.19
C GLY A 101 19.18 -5.26 -8.08
N PRO A 102 19.49 -5.34 -9.39
CA PRO A 102 18.98 -6.39 -10.24
C PRO A 102 19.54 -7.73 -9.77
N ALA A 103 18.66 -8.70 -9.56
CA ALA A 103 19.02 -10.09 -9.28
C ALA A 103 19.84 -10.70 -10.44
#